data_AF-A0A820ZSX2-F1
#
_entry.id   AF-A0A820ZSX2-F1
#
_cell.length_a   1.000
_cell.length_b   1.000
_cell.length_c   1.000
_cell.angle_alpha   90.00
_cell.angle_beta   90.00
_cell.angle_gamma   90.00
#
_symmetry.space_group_name_H-M   'P 1'
#
loop_
_entity.id
_entity.type
_entity.pdbx_description
1 polymer ?
#
loop_
_entity_poly.entity_id
_entity_poly.type
_entity_poly.pdbx_seq_one_letter_code
_entity_poly.pdbx_strand_id
1 'polypeptide(L)'
;MMFPISLIVLLLFWSPSILCKKEEQICFQHVDSSGAYPCESRPSKEPLSLQYNKAQIGKPAPSFEGIAVINGEFKEISLNDFNNKYLVLLFYPLDFTFVCPTEIIAFSDRIQEFKKINTEVVAISVDSQFTHLAWINTPREQGGLGKIQIPLLSDLTHQISKDYGVYLQDVGHALRGLFIIDGRGILRQITMNDLPVGRSTDETIRLLQAFQYTDKHGEVCPAGWHPGADTIIPNPEEKLKYFSKTYETKKN
;
A
#
# COMPACT_ATOMS: atom_id res chain seq x y z
N MET A 1 -91.08 11.29 33.02
CA MET A 1 -91.13 11.54 31.56
C MET A 1 -89.89 10.92 30.91
N MET A 2 -90.12 10.01 29.95
CA MET A 2 -89.24 9.54 28.85
C MET A 2 -87.87 8.82 29.11
N PHE A 3 -87.90 7.48 29.00
CA PHE A 3 -87.11 6.49 28.18
C PHE A 3 -85.55 6.57 27.95
N PRO A 4 -84.87 5.45 27.56
CA PRO A 4 -83.53 5.01 28.01
C PRO A 4 -82.48 4.90 26.88
N ILE A 5 -81.21 4.56 27.16
CA ILE A 5 -80.25 3.95 26.20
C ILE A 5 -79.15 3.18 26.97
N SER A 6 -78.75 2.04 26.38
CA SER A 6 -77.73 1.04 26.75
C SER A 6 -76.39 1.29 26.03
N LEU A 7 -75.23 0.85 26.57
CA LEU A 7 -74.00 0.41 25.86
C LEU A 7 -72.89 0.07 26.89
N ILE A 8 -72.48 -1.20 27.12
CA ILE A 8 -71.46 -2.03 26.44
C ILE A 8 -69.98 -1.65 26.73
N VAL A 9 -69.26 -2.69 27.17
CA VAL A 9 -67.87 -2.85 27.63
C VAL A 9 -66.85 -2.87 26.49
N LEU A 10 -65.63 -2.35 26.72
CA LEU A 10 -64.42 -2.86 26.06
C LEU A 10 -63.15 -2.66 26.91
N LEU A 11 -62.46 -3.77 27.17
CA LEU A 11 -61.19 -3.91 27.89
C LEU A 11 -60.00 -3.60 26.97
N LEU A 12 -58.99 -2.88 27.47
CA LEU A 12 -57.65 -2.84 26.90
C LEU A 12 -56.61 -3.16 27.97
N PHE A 13 -55.92 -4.29 27.77
CA PHE A 13 -54.79 -4.76 28.55
C PHE A 13 -53.53 -3.95 28.22
N TRP A 14 -52.83 -3.49 29.25
CA TRP A 14 -51.51 -2.86 29.18
C TRP A 14 -50.50 -3.81 29.82
N SER A 15 -49.50 -4.26 29.06
CA SER A 15 -48.43 -5.16 29.53
C SER A 15 -47.12 -4.37 29.71
N PRO A 16 -46.32 -4.66 30.75
CA PRO A 16 -45.20 -3.81 31.16
C PRO A 16 -43.90 -4.08 30.39
N SER A 17 -43.14 -3.01 30.19
CA SER A 17 -41.84 -2.95 29.54
C SER A 17 -40.77 -3.73 30.33
N ILE A 18 -40.17 -4.73 29.70
CA ILE A 18 -38.97 -5.42 30.20
C ILE A 18 -37.75 -4.65 29.71
N LEU A 19 -37.03 -4.10 30.68
CA LEU A 19 -35.74 -3.43 30.57
C LEU A 19 -34.64 -4.46 30.23
N CYS A 20 -34.21 -4.52 28.97
CA CYS A 20 -33.02 -5.27 28.58
C CYS A 20 -31.83 -4.29 28.45
N LYS A 21 -30.96 -4.29 29.47
CA LYS A 21 -29.65 -3.62 29.41
C LYS A 21 -28.82 -4.26 28.30
N LYS A 22 -28.38 -3.45 27.33
CA LYS A 22 -27.30 -3.81 26.40
C LYS A 22 -26.17 -2.81 26.62
N GLU A 23 -25.03 -3.30 27.07
CA GLU A 23 -23.82 -2.53 27.27
C GLU A 23 -23.38 -1.92 25.93
N GLU A 24 -23.33 -0.60 25.86
CA GLU A 24 -22.74 0.15 24.75
C GLU A 24 -21.22 0.02 24.84
N GLN A 25 -20.65 -0.73 23.91
CA GLN A 25 -19.23 -0.67 23.60
C GLN A 25 -19.00 0.65 22.85
N ILE A 26 -18.59 1.67 23.60
CA ILE A 26 -18.20 2.97 23.07
C ILE A 26 -16.87 2.79 22.31
N CYS A 27 -16.96 2.46 21.02
CA CYS A 27 -15.87 2.71 20.09
C CYS A 27 -15.88 4.21 19.76
N PHE A 28 -14.79 4.90 20.06
CA PHE A 28 -14.59 6.29 19.68
C PHE A 28 -14.73 6.44 18.16
N GLN A 29 -15.87 6.96 17.71
CA GLN A 29 -16.03 7.44 16.34
C GLN A 29 -15.19 8.72 16.20
N HIS A 30 -13.93 8.60 15.80
CA HIS A 30 -13.32 9.69 15.06
C HIS A 30 -13.96 9.68 13.67
N VAL A 31 -14.81 10.67 13.44
CA VAL A 31 -15.43 10.92 12.13
C VAL A 31 -14.34 11.48 11.23
N ASP A 32 -13.65 10.60 10.50
CA ASP A 32 -12.85 11.04 9.35
C ASP A 32 -13.82 11.41 8.22
N SER A 33 -14.30 12.65 8.24
CA SER A 33 -15.20 13.25 7.25
C SER A 33 -14.58 13.40 5.85
N SER A 34 -13.39 12.86 5.60
CA SER A 34 -12.65 12.95 4.34
C SER A 34 -12.91 11.78 3.38
N GLY A 35 -13.62 10.73 3.78
CA GLY A 35 -13.94 9.58 2.91
C GLY A 35 -12.74 8.76 2.43
N ALA A 36 -11.51 9.10 2.85
CA ALA A 36 -10.28 8.42 2.46
C ALA A 36 -10.09 7.04 3.12
N TYR A 37 -10.80 6.81 4.22
CA TYR A 37 -10.84 5.52 4.91
C TYR A 37 -12.30 5.03 4.95
N PRO A 38 -12.62 3.91 4.30
CA PRO A 38 -13.94 3.32 4.44
C PRO A 38 -14.13 2.87 5.89
N CYS A 39 -15.11 3.46 6.58
CA CYS A 39 -15.58 2.95 7.86
C CYS A 39 -16.23 1.59 7.63
N GLU A 40 -15.89 0.58 8.46
CA GLU A 40 -16.30 -0.83 8.34
C GLU A 40 -17.60 -1.02 7.56
N SER A 41 -17.46 -1.41 6.30
CA SER A 41 -18.61 -1.82 5.50
C SER A 41 -19.17 -3.10 6.12
N ARG A 42 -20.48 -3.13 6.34
CA ARG A 42 -21.19 -4.37 6.71
C ARG A 42 -20.70 -5.48 5.79
N PRO A 43 -20.43 -6.71 6.29
CA PRO A 43 -19.95 -7.79 5.44
C PRO A 43 -20.90 -7.94 4.26
N SER A 44 -20.38 -7.61 3.07
CA SER A 44 -21.15 -7.63 1.85
C SER A 44 -21.62 -9.06 1.62
N LYS A 45 -22.92 -9.25 1.38
CA LYS A 45 -23.49 -10.52 0.89
C LYS A 45 -23.07 -10.81 -0.57
N GLU A 46 -22.14 -10.04 -1.11
CA GLU A 46 -21.59 -10.18 -2.45
C GLU A 46 -20.71 -11.45 -2.50
N PRO A 47 -20.81 -12.25 -3.57
CA PRO A 47 -19.91 -13.38 -3.78
C PRO A 47 -18.45 -12.88 -3.84
N LEU A 48 -17.50 -13.73 -3.46
CA LEU A 48 -16.06 -13.46 -3.60
C LEU A 48 -15.77 -12.93 -5.01
N SER A 49 -15.46 -11.63 -5.10
CA SER A 49 -15.09 -10.97 -6.35
C SER A 49 -13.70 -11.42 -6.76
N LEU A 50 -13.58 -12.03 -7.95
CA LEU A 50 -12.30 -12.39 -8.53
C LEU A 50 -11.53 -11.11 -8.87
N GLN A 51 -10.43 -10.86 -8.18
CA GLN A 51 -9.51 -9.79 -8.55
C GLN A 51 -8.54 -10.28 -9.63
N TYR A 52 -8.61 -9.69 -10.81
CA TYR A 52 -7.69 -9.93 -11.91
C TYR A 52 -6.57 -8.88 -11.88
N ASN A 53 -5.32 -9.31 -11.99
CA ASN A 53 -4.17 -8.43 -12.17
C ASN A 53 -3.12 -9.08 -13.08
N LYS A 54 -2.20 -8.27 -13.61
CA LYS A 54 -1.11 -8.71 -14.49
C LYS A 54 0.22 -8.88 -13.74
N ALA A 55 0.31 -8.41 -12.49
CA ALA A 55 1.54 -8.39 -11.71
C ALA A 55 1.85 -9.77 -11.10
N GLN A 56 2.85 -10.46 -11.65
CA GLN A 56 3.30 -11.76 -11.15
C GLN A 56 4.80 -11.74 -10.82
N ILE A 57 5.16 -12.12 -9.59
CA ILE A 57 6.56 -12.24 -9.18
C ILE A 57 7.29 -13.26 -10.07
N GLY A 58 8.50 -12.90 -10.52
CA GLY A 58 9.31 -13.70 -11.43
C GLY A 58 8.91 -13.58 -12.90
N LYS A 59 7.92 -12.74 -13.24
CA LYS A 59 7.54 -12.39 -14.62
C LYS A 59 7.89 -10.93 -14.92
N PRO A 60 7.90 -10.53 -16.21
CA PRO A 60 7.98 -9.13 -16.58
C PRO A 60 6.89 -8.31 -15.86
N ALA A 61 7.27 -7.16 -15.32
CA ALA A 61 6.33 -6.25 -14.70
C ALA A 61 5.33 -5.70 -15.74
N PRO A 62 4.07 -5.43 -15.37
CA PRO A 62 3.12 -4.82 -16.29
C PRO A 62 3.64 -3.47 -16.82
N SER A 63 3.64 -3.29 -18.13
CA SER A 63 4.06 -2.04 -18.75
C SER A 63 3.16 -0.89 -18.32
N PHE A 64 3.75 0.29 -18.13
CA PHE A 64 3.01 1.52 -17.90
C PHE A 64 3.64 2.67 -18.68
N GLU A 65 2.83 3.67 -18.98
CA GLU A 65 3.20 4.95 -19.57
C GLU A 65 2.23 6.01 -19.04
N GLY A 66 2.71 7.21 -18.78
CA GLY A 66 1.86 8.31 -18.33
C GLY A 66 2.63 9.58 -17.99
N ILE A 67 1.89 10.62 -17.64
CA ILE A 67 2.44 11.92 -17.29
C ILE A 67 2.79 11.94 -15.80
N ALA A 68 4.05 12.26 -15.50
CA ALA A 68 4.53 12.49 -14.16
C ALA A 68 4.97 13.95 -13.95
N VAL A 69 4.89 14.41 -12.69
CA VAL A 69 5.52 15.66 -12.27
C VAL A 69 6.95 15.38 -11.82
N ILE A 70 7.93 15.97 -12.52
CA ILE A 70 9.35 15.81 -12.24
C ILE A 70 9.99 17.19 -12.17
N ASN A 71 10.56 17.55 -11.01
CA ASN A 71 11.15 18.87 -10.78
C ASN A 71 10.19 20.04 -11.10
N GLY A 72 8.89 19.86 -10.87
CA GLY A 72 7.86 20.86 -11.15
C GLY A 72 7.40 20.93 -12.60
N GLU A 73 7.91 20.07 -13.48
CA GLU A 73 7.53 20.00 -14.90
C GLU A 73 6.73 18.73 -15.19
N PHE A 74 5.81 18.80 -16.16
CA PHE A 74 5.11 17.62 -16.68
C PHE A 74 5.98 16.90 -17.69
N LYS A 75 6.24 15.61 -17.46
CA LYS A 75 7.03 14.75 -18.34
C LYS A 75 6.35 13.41 -18.51
N GLU A 76 6.33 12.92 -19.74
CA GLU A 76 5.93 11.56 -20.03
C GLU A 76 7.04 10.60 -19.60
N ILE A 77 6.66 9.55 -18.86
CA ILE A 77 7.56 8.48 -18.45
C ILE A 77 6.87 7.13 -18.69
N SER A 78 7.70 6.11 -18.89
CA SER A 78 7.28 4.73 -19.11
C SER A 78 8.16 3.77 -18.29
N LEU A 79 7.71 2.52 -18.16
CA LEU A 79 8.52 1.47 -17.52
C LEU A 79 9.90 1.32 -18.20
N ASN A 80 9.98 1.54 -19.52
CA ASN A 80 11.21 1.37 -20.30
C ASN A 80 12.30 2.38 -19.95
N ASP A 81 11.95 3.54 -19.40
CA ASP A 81 12.92 4.57 -19.00
C ASP A 81 13.80 4.13 -17.83
N PHE A 82 13.40 3.06 -17.14
CA PHE A 82 14.08 2.50 -15.98
C PHE A 82 14.85 1.22 -16.29
N ASN A 83 15.01 0.86 -17.57
CA ASN A 83 15.83 -0.28 -17.98
C ASN A 83 17.25 -0.20 -17.41
N ASN A 84 17.80 -1.35 -17.00
CA ASN A 84 19.10 -1.50 -16.33
C ASN A 84 19.21 -0.84 -14.94
N LYS A 85 18.10 -0.36 -14.37
CA LYS A 85 18.02 0.11 -12.99
C LYS A 85 16.99 -0.70 -12.22
N TYR A 86 17.21 -0.87 -10.93
CA TYR A 86 16.11 -1.30 -10.07
C TYR A 86 15.09 -0.17 -9.98
N LEU A 87 13.81 -0.53 -9.88
CA LEU A 87 12.71 0.42 -9.79
C LEU A 87 11.78 0.04 -8.65
N VAL A 88 11.49 1.01 -7.78
CA VAL A 88 10.42 0.91 -6.78
C VAL A 88 9.22 1.68 -7.30
N LEU A 89 8.09 1.01 -7.47
CA LEU A 89 6.79 1.65 -7.71
C LEU A 89 6.03 1.75 -6.39
N LEU A 90 5.69 2.96 -5.99
CA LEU A 90 5.02 3.27 -4.73
C LEU A 90 3.60 3.80 -5.01
N PHE A 91 2.62 2.91 -5.08
CA PHE A 91 1.22 3.32 -5.17
C PHE A 91 0.75 3.86 -3.82
N TYR A 92 0.03 4.98 -3.84
CA TYR A 92 -0.60 5.57 -2.67
C TYR A 92 -2.06 5.95 -2.97
N PRO A 93 -2.94 6.00 -1.95
CA PRO A 93 -4.37 6.26 -2.16
C PRO A 93 -4.69 7.56 -2.91
N LEU A 94 -4.44 8.71 -2.27
CA LEU A 94 -4.92 10.02 -2.74
C LEU A 94 -4.00 11.14 -2.26
N ASP A 95 -3.86 12.16 -3.10
CA ASP A 95 -3.27 13.45 -2.74
C ASP A 95 -4.05 14.15 -1.60
N PHE A 96 -3.39 15.02 -0.84
CA PHE A 96 -3.98 15.80 0.26
C PHE A 96 -4.64 14.97 1.39
N THR A 97 -4.19 13.73 1.58
CA THR A 97 -4.61 12.86 2.70
C THR A 97 -3.50 12.70 3.76
N PHE A 98 -3.64 11.75 4.68
CA PHE A 98 -2.89 11.74 5.94
C PHE A 98 -1.57 10.97 5.90
N VAL A 99 -1.61 9.67 5.59
CA VAL A 99 -0.41 8.80 5.58
C VAL A 99 0.38 8.95 4.27
N CYS A 100 -0.30 9.25 3.16
CA CYS A 100 0.33 9.38 1.83
C CYS A 100 1.51 10.38 1.78
N PRO A 101 1.40 11.61 2.32
CA PRO A 101 2.53 12.55 2.28
C PRO A 101 3.73 12.06 3.07
N THR A 102 3.51 11.35 4.19
CA THR A 102 4.61 10.86 5.03
C THR A 102 5.46 9.82 4.31
N GLU A 103 4.82 8.92 3.54
CA GLU A 103 5.52 7.92 2.73
C GLU A 103 6.32 8.59 1.59
N ILE A 104 5.68 9.45 0.81
CA ILE A 104 6.32 10.13 -0.33
C ILE A 104 7.53 10.96 0.13
N ILE A 105 7.38 11.69 1.24
CA ILE A 105 8.46 12.48 1.84
C ILE A 105 9.61 11.57 2.30
N ALA A 106 9.31 10.47 3.00
CA ALA A 106 10.34 9.56 3.49
C ALA A 106 11.20 8.96 2.37
N PHE A 107 10.57 8.52 1.27
CA PHE A 107 11.29 8.03 0.08
C PHE A 107 12.04 9.14 -0.65
N SER A 108 11.44 10.32 -0.79
CA SER A 108 12.06 11.48 -1.45
C SER A 108 13.31 11.98 -0.70
N ASP A 109 13.24 12.11 0.62
CA ASP A 109 14.35 12.63 1.43
C ASP A 109 15.54 11.64 1.45
N ARG A 110 15.25 10.34 1.36
CA ARG A 110 16.24 9.25 1.32
C ARG A 110 16.59 8.76 -0.09
N ILE A 111 16.15 9.45 -1.14
CA ILE A 111 16.34 9.02 -2.54
C ILE A 111 17.82 8.76 -2.91
N GLN A 112 18.75 9.44 -2.24
CA GLN A 112 20.18 9.25 -2.45
C GLN A 112 20.68 7.86 -2.04
N GLU A 113 20.03 7.21 -1.06
CA GLU A 113 20.34 5.82 -0.68
C GLU A 113 19.97 4.84 -1.79
N PHE A 114 18.82 5.05 -2.44
CA PHE A 114 18.38 4.26 -3.59
C PHE A 114 19.29 4.47 -4.81
N LYS A 115 19.62 5.73 -5.13
CA LYS A 115 20.49 6.06 -6.26
C LYS A 115 21.90 5.48 -6.12
N LYS A 116 22.45 5.43 -4.90
CA LYS A 116 23.75 4.79 -4.62
C LYS A 116 23.80 3.31 -4.97
N ILE A 117 22.66 2.63 -4.91
CA ILE A 117 22.51 1.21 -5.29
C ILE A 117 21.79 1.07 -6.65
N ASN A 118 21.94 2.03 -7.56
CA ASN A 118 21.37 2.00 -8.92
C ASN A 118 19.85 1.70 -8.95
N THR A 119 19.11 2.36 -8.04
CA THR A 119 17.66 2.21 -7.91
C THR A 119 16.97 3.57 -8.02
N GLU A 120 15.86 3.60 -8.76
CA GLU A 120 14.94 4.75 -8.84
C GLU A 120 13.62 4.44 -8.11
N VAL A 121 12.88 5.49 -7.76
CA VAL A 121 11.58 5.39 -7.09
C VAL A 121 10.58 6.26 -7.83
N VAL A 122 9.39 5.73 -8.12
CA VAL A 122 8.26 6.46 -8.71
C VAL A 122 7.04 6.26 -7.81
N ALA A 123 6.39 7.35 -7.40
CA ALA A 123 5.13 7.28 -6.68
C ALA A 123 3.96 7.48 -7.64
N ILE A 124 2.84 6.77 -7.41
CA ILE A 124 1.70 6.68 -8.33
C ILE A 124 0.41 6.81 -7.54
N SER A 125 -0.52 7.65 -8.01
CA SER A 125 -1.93 7.60 -7.58
C SER A 125 -2.86 7.87 -8.76
N VAL A 126 -4.16 7.80 -8.51
CA VAL A 126 -5.20 8.10 -9.50
C VAL A 126 -5.44 9.61 -9.70
N ASP A 127 -4.73 10.46 -8.95
CA ASP A 127 -4.87 11.91 -9.05
C ASP A 127 -4.27 12.46 -10.35
N SER A 128 -4.71 13.65 -10.76
CA SER A 128 -4.16 14.32 -11.96
C SER A 128 -2.76 14.87 -11.71
N GLN A 129 -1.95 15.00 -12.76
CA GLN A 129 -0.66 15.69 -12.70
C GLN A 129 -0.78 17.15 -12.22
N PHE A 130 -1.93 17.79 -12.43
CA PHE A 130 -2.19 19.15 -11.92
C PHE A 130 -2.36 19.16 -10.40
N THR A 131 -3.08 18.16 -9.86
CA THR A 131 -3.24 17.96 -8.41
C THR A 131 -1.89 17.66 -7.76
N HIS A 132 -1.08 16.79 -8.38
CA HIS A 132 0.28 16.51 -7.92
C HIS A 132 1.13 17.78 -7.83
N LEU A 133 1.13 18.62 -8.86
CA LEU A 133 1.88 19.87 -8.86
C LEU A 133 1.38 20.83 -7.78
N ALA A 134 0.06 20.94 -7.58
CA ALA A 134 -0.50 21.74 -6.50
C ALA A 134 -0.08 21.22 -5.11
N TRP A 135 -0.02 19.90 -4.93
CA TRP A 135 0.37 19.28 -3.66
C TRP A 135 1.87 19.42 -3.36
N ILE A 136 2.72 19.34 -4.39
CA ILE A 136 4.15 19.68 -4.33
C ILE A 136 4.35 21.13 -3.91
N ASN A 137 3.55 22.05 -4.43
CA ASN A 137 3.63 23.48 -4.09
C ASN A 137 3.05 23.81 -2.70
N THR A 138 2.32 22.88 -2.08
CA THR A 138 1.83 23.05 -0.71
C THR A 138 2.96 22.79 0.29
N PRO A 139 3.19 23.68 1.29
CA PRO A 139 4.18 23.45 2.33
C PRO A 139 3.92 22.20 3.17
N ARG A 140 4.98 21.52 3.62
CA ARG A 140 4.88 20.31 4.46
C ARG A 140 4.11 20.55 5.77
N GLU A 141 4.26 21.72 6.37
CA GLU A 141 3.53 22.12 7.60
C GLU A 141 2.01 22.23 7.41
N GLN A 142 1.54 22.32 6.16
CA GLN A 142 0.12 22.35 5.78
C GLN A 142 -0.36 21.00 5.23
N GLY A 143 0.42 19.92 5.41
CA GLY A 143 0.11 18.59 4.85
C GLY A 143 0.46 18.44 3.37
N GLY A 144 1.22 19.37 2.80
CA GLY A 144 1.79 19.27 1.47
C GLY A 144 3.06 18.43 1.39
N LEU A 145 3.63 18.30 0.19
CA LEU A 145 4.88 17.56 -0.01
C LEU A 145 6.12 18.47 0.06
N GLY A 146 5.96 19.75 -0.29
CA GLY A 146 7.08 20.65 -0.58
C GLY A 146 7.97 20.11 -1.70
N LYS A 147 9.25 20.51 -1.69
CA LYS A 147 10.21 20.01 -2.69
C LYS A 147 10.45 18.52 -2.52
N ILE A 148 10.13 17.75 -3.56
CA ILE A 148 10.42 16.31 -3.66
C ILE A 148 11.38 16.01 -4.80
N GLN A 149 12.04 14.84 -4.73
CA GLN A 149 13.07 14.40 -5.67
C GLN A 149 12.70 13.13 -6.44
N ILE A 150 11.46 12.65 -6.27
CA ILE A 150 10.92 11.47 -6.96
C ILE A 150 9.77 11.90 -7.87
N PRO A 151 9.58 11.23 -9.03
CA PRO A 151 8.43 11.47 -9.90
C PRO A 151 7.11 11.10 -9.20
N LEU A 152 6.07 11.92 -9.40
CA LEU A 152 4.68 11.58 -9.10
C LEU A 152 3.95 11.33 -10.42
N LEU A 153 3.61 10.07 -10.69
CA LEU A 153 2.92 9.62 -11.90
C LEU A 153 1.40 9.63 -11.70
N SER A 154 0.70 10.24 -12.64
CA SER A 154 -0.76 10.28 -12.67
C SER A 154 -1.34 9.07 -13.40
N ASP A 155 -2.23 8.32 -12.72
CA ASP A 155 -3.00 7.20 -13.27
C ASP A 155 -4.50 7.54 -13.33
N LEU A 156 -4.86 8.65 -13.97
CA LEU A 156 -6.26 9.11 -14.09
C LEU A 156 -7.22 8.09 -14.72
N THR A 157 -6.70 7.15 -15.52
CA THR A 157 -7.52 6.10 -16.16
C THR A 157 -7.73 4.87 -15.27
N HIS A 158 -7.01 4.81 -14.16
CA HIS A 158 -6.92 3.71 -13.21
C HIS A 158 -6.35 2.43 -13.83
N GLN A 159 -5.84 2.50 -15.07
CA GLN A 159 -5.39 1.32 -15.81
C GLN A 159 -4.12 0.75 -15.21
N ILE A 160 -3.19 1.62 -14.76
CA ILE A 160 -1.94 1.18 -14.13
C ILE A 160 -2.28 0.50 -12.80
N SER A 161 -3.12 1.13 -11.97
CA SER A 161 -3.56 0.59 -10.68
C SER A 161 -4.31 -0.75 -10.81
N LYS A 162 -5.12 -0.92 -11.86
CA LYS A 162 -5.79 -2.20 -12.19
C LYS A 162 -4.80 -3.26 -12.67
N ASP A 163 -3.88 -2.90 -13.55
CA ASP A 163 -2.87 -3.83 -14.08
C ASP A 163 -1.96 -4.37 -12.97
N TYR A 164 -1.64 -3.52 -11.99
CA TYR A 164 -0.86 -3.89 -10.81
C TYR A 164 -1.71 -4.50 -9.68
N GLY A 165 -3.04 -4.56 -9.82
CA GLY A 165 -3.92 -5.22 -8.85
C GLY A 165 -4.09 -4.49 -7.52
N VAL A 166 -3.89 -3.17 -7.50
CA VAL A 166 -3.98 -2.34 -6.28
C VAL A 166 -5.23 -1.47 -6.25
N TYR A 167 -5.99 -1.41 -7.34
CA TYR A 167 -7.19 -0.58 -7.43
C TYR A 167 -8.36 -1.17 -6.64
N LEU A 168 -8.90 -0.38 -5.71
CA LEU A 168 -10.10 -0.72 -4.94
C LEU A 168 -11.35 -0.22 -5.67
N GLN A 169 -12.10 -1.14 -6.26
CA GLN A 169 -13.28 -0.81 -7.09
C GLN A 169 -14.35 -0.01 -6.33
N ASP A 170 -14.57 -0.31 -5.06
CA ASP A 170 -15.66 0.27 -4.26
C ASP A 170 -15.40 1.74 -3.86
N VAL A 171 -14.13 2.15 -3.79
CA VAL A 171 -13.73 3.50 -3.31
C VAL A 171 -13.07 4.34 -4.40
N GLY A 172 -12.67 3.74 -5.52
CA GLY A 172 -12.20 4.49 -6.69
C GLY A 172 -10.74 4.93 -6.66
N HIS A 173 -9.91 4.37 -5.78
CA HIS A 173 -8.48 4.68 -5.68
C HIS A 173 -7.65 3.43 -5.36
N ALA A 174 -6.32 3.55 -5.39
CA ALA A 174 -5.42 2.45 -5.05
C ALA A 174 -5.31 2.23 -3.52
N LEU A 175 -4.99 1.01 -3.12
CA LEU A 175 -4.44 0.70 -1.79
C LEU A 175 -2.93 1.01 -1.75
N ARG A 176 -2.27 0.78 -0.60
CA ARG A 176 -0.83 1.01 -0.43
C ARG A 176 0.01 -0.14 -1.00
N GLY A 177 0.16 -0.17 -2.33
CA GLY A 177 0.94 -1.17 -3.04
C GLY A 177 2.37 -0.71 -3.34
N LEU A 178 3.38 -1.51 -3.04
CA LEU A 178 4.78 -1.28 -3.38
C LEU A 178 5.31 -2.45 -4.18
N PHE A 179 6.00 -2.16 -5.28
CA PHE A 179 6.58 -3.16 -6.17
C PHE A 179 8.07 -2.90 -6.37
N ILE A 180 8.89 -3.95 -6.28
CA ILE A 180 10.31 -3.89 -6.62
C ILE A 180 10.52 -4.62 -7.95
N ILE A 181 11.04 -3.91 -8.95
CA ILE A 181 11.32 -4.40 -10.30
C ILE A 181 12.84 -4.35 -10.50
N ASP A 182 13.42 -5.43 -11.03
CA ASP A 182 14.86 -5.48 -11.30
C ASP A 182 15.25 -4.77 -12.61
N GLY A 183 16.57 -4.62 -12.84
CA GLY A 183 17.10 -3.97 -14.05
C GLY A 183 16.77 -4.66 -15.39
N ARG A 184 16.17 -5.85 -15.37
CA ARG A 184 15.67 -6.57 -16.56
C ARG A 184 14.15 -6.41 -16.73
N GLY A 185 13.51 -5.60 -15.91
CA GLY A 185 12.06 -5.41 -15.91
C GLY A 185 11.29 -6.57 -15.27
N ILE A 186 11.94 -7.43 -14.47
CA ILE A 186 11.27 -8.55 -13.80
C ILE A 186 10.77 -8.11 -12.42
N LEU A 187 9.50 -8.38 -12.12
CA LEU A 187 8.91 -8.11 -10.81
C LEU A 187 9.48 -9.07 -9.76
N ARG A 188 10.08 -8.53 -8.70
CA ARG A 188 10.77 -9.31 -7.65
C ARG A 188 10.01 -9.38 -6.34
N GLN A 189 9.26 -8.35 -6.00
CA GLN A 189 8.60 -8.24 -4.69
C GLN A 189 7.35 -7.37 -4.77
N ILE A 190 6.35 -7.72 -3.96
CA ILE A 190 5.09 -7.00 -3.78
C ILE A 190 4.82 -6.85 -2.29
N THR A 191 4.64 -5.62 -1.82
CA THR A 191 4.11 -5.30 -0.47
C THR A 191 2.77 -4.60 -0.64
N MET A 192 1.73 -5.09 0.03
CA MET A 192 0.41 -4.45 0.03
C MET A 192 -0.03 -4.22 1.46
N ASN A 193 -0.24 -2.96 1.83
CA ASN A 193 -0.79 -2.57 3.11
C ASN A 193 -2.23 -2.10 2.94
N ASP A 194 -3.04 -2.33 3.97
CA ASP A 194 -4.31 -1.64 4.13
C ASP A 194 -4.08 -0.13 4.35
N LEU A 195 -5.12 0.67 4.13
CA LEU A 195 -5.08 2.13 4.09
C LEU A 195 -4.51 2.80 5.36
N PRO A 196 -4.77 2.36 6.60
CA PRO A 196 -4.33 3.11 7.78
C PRO A 196 -2.86 2.89 8.14
N VAL A 197 -2.13 1.95 7.51
CA VAL A 197 -0.76 1.57 7.91
C VAL A 197 0.26 1.91 6.83
N GLY A 198 1.16 2.85 7.11
CA GLY A 198 2.27 3.22 6.23
C GLY A 198 3.34 2.12 6.08
N ARG A 199 4.12 2.18 5.00
CA ARG A 199 5.21 1.25 4.67
C ARG A 199 6.57 1.75 5.22
N SER A 200 7.55 0.85 5.24
CA SER A 200 8.90 1.14 5.73
C SER A 200 9.90 1.31 4.58
N THR A 201 10.57 2.47 4.57
CA THR A 201 11.68 2.75 3.66
C THR A 201 12.89 1.86 3.95
N ASP A 202 13.16 1.55 5.23
CA ASP A 202 14.29 0.69 5.62
C ASP A 202 14.13 -0.73 5.11
N GLU A 203 12.92 -1.30 5.23
CA GLU A 203 12.66 -2.64 4.71
C GLU A 203 12.76 -2.69 3.19
N THR A 204 12.32 -1.62 2.51
CA THR A 204 12.45 -1.52 1.06
C THR A 204 13.92 -1.51 0.64
N ILE A 205 14.77 -0.74 1.31
CA ILE A 205 16.21 -0.70 1.05
C ILE A 205 16.86 -2.06 1.34
N ARG A 206 16.49 -2.72 2.45
CA ARG A 206 17.00 -4.05 2.80
C ARG A 206 16.67 -5.08 1.73
N LEU A 207 15.44 -5.08 1.22
CA LEU A 207 15.00 -5.98 0.14
C LEU A 207 15.75 -5.72 -1.16
N LEU A 208 15.93 -4.45 -1.55
CA LEU A 208 16.71 -4.07 -2.73
C LEU A 208 18.15 -4.60 -2.65
N GLN A 209 18.81 -4.38 -1.50
CA GLN A 209 20.17 -4.87 -1.26
C GLN A 209 20.24 -6.40 -1.30
N ALA A 210 19.24 -7.09 -0.75
CA ALA A 210 19.17 -8.55 -0.78
C ALA A 210 19.06 -9.07 -2.23
N PHE A 211 18.13 -8.54 -3.02
CA PHE A 211 17.97 -8.97 -4.42
C PHE A 211 19.25 -8.71 -5.24
N GLN A 212 19.85 -7.53 -5.11
CA GLN A 212 21.10 -7.21 -5.79
C GLN A 212 22.26 -8.12 -5.36
N TYR A 213 22.33 -8.50 -4.08
CA TYR A 213 23.30 -9.47 -3.60
C TYR A 213 23.09 -10.82 -4.27
N THR A 214 21.86 -11.35 -4.26
CA THR A 214 21.56 -12.66 -4.87
C THR A 214 21.79 -12.68 -6.38
N ASP A 215 21.46 -11.60 -7.09
CA ASP A 215 21.68 -11.47 -8.53
C ASP A 215 23.18 -11.48 -8.89
N LYS A 216 24.03 -10.93 -8.01
CA LYS A 216 25.48 -10.85 -8.22
C LYS A 216 26.23 -12.11 -7.80
N HIS A 217 25.82 -12.73 -6.69
CA HIS A 217 26.61 -13.78 -6.04
C HIS A 217 26.04 -15.20 -6.25
N GLY A 218 24.76 -15.36 -6.60
CA GLY A 218 24.12 -16.67 -6.77
C GLY A 218 23.86 -17.44 -5.46
N GLU A 219 24.23 -16.87 -4.31
CA GLU A 219 23.81 -17.33 -2.98
C GLU A 219 22.40 -16.82 -2.66
N VAL A 220 21.80 -17.35 -1.59
CA VAL A 220 20.48 -16.89 -1.09
C VAL A 220 20.59 -16.23 0.29
N CYS A 221 19.75 -15.21 0.50
CA CYS A 221 19.68 -14.44 1.74
C CYS A 221 18.70 -15.06 2.75
N PRO A 222 19.12 -15.38 3.98
CA PRO A 222 18.25 -15.87 5.05
C PRO A 222 17.21 -14.85 5.54
N ALA A 223 16.32 -15.30 6.43
CA ALA A 223 15.37 -14.43 7.11
C ALA A 223 16.08 -13.31 7.89
N GLY A 224 15.62 -12.07 7.72
CA GLY A 224 16.21 -10.90 8.39
C GLY A 224 17.60 -10.51 7.88
N TRP A 225 18.05 -11.05 6.74
CA TRP A 225 19.36 -10.72 6.18
C TRP A 225 19.53 -9.22 5.95
N HIS A 226 20.72 -8.71 6.28
CA HIS A 226 21.20 -7.36 6.01
C HIS A 226 22.63 -7.43 5.46
N PRO A 227 23.17 -6.36 4.83
CA PRO A 227 24.54 -6.36 4.34
C PRO A 227 25.54 -6.78 5.42
N GLY A 228 26.44 -7.70 5.05
CA GLY A 228 27.45 -8.29 5.95
C GLY A 228 26.98 -9.52 6.74
N ALA A 229 25.68 -9.85 6.73
CA ALA A 229 25.18 -11.09 7.32
C ALA A 229 25.50 -12.33 6.46
N ASP A 230 25.56 -13.49 7.11
CA ASP A 230 25.82 -14.77 6.45
C ASP A 230 24.71 -15.14 5.44
N THR A 231 25.11 -15.88 4.41
CA THR A 231 24.28 -16.33 3.29
C THR A 231 24.37 -17.84 3.12
N ILE A 232 23.49 -18.39 2.29
CA ILE A 232 23.42 -19.84 2.04
C ILE A 232 23.74 -20.11 0.57
N ILE A 233 24.67 -21.02 0.31
CA ILE A 233 24.88 -21.55 -1.04
C ILE A 233 23.73 -22.53 -1.34
N PRO A 234 22.95 -22.35 -2.42
CA PRO A 234 21.77 -23.17 -2.73
C PRO A 234 22.15 -24.55 -3.32
N ASN A 235 23.00 -25.28 -2.61
CA ASN A 235 23.43 -26.64 -2.91
C ASN A 235 23.16 -27.56 -1.69
N PRO A 236 22.65 -28.79 -1.88
CA PRO A 236 22.29 -29.70 -0.77
C PRO A 236 23.42 -29.98 0.25
N GLU A 237 24.66 -30.00 -0.20
CA GLU A 237 25.84 -30.28 0.64
C GLU A 237 26.43 -28.99 1.19
N GLU A 238 26.66 -27.99 0.34
CA GLU A 238 27.35 -26.75 0.75
C GLU A 238 26.51 -25.89 1.69
N LYS A 239 25.17 -25.98 1.62
CA LYS A 239 24.28 -25.28 2.57
C LYS A 239 24.58 -25.64 4.03
N LEU A 240 25.11 -26.84 4.28
CA LEU A 240 25.41 -27.31 5.64
C LEU A 240 26.41 -26.40 6.36
N LYS A 241 27.30 -25.70 5.62
CA LYS A 241 28.24 -24.72 6.18
C LYS A 241 27.51 -23.57 6.89
N TYR A 242 26.42 -23.09 6.33
CA TYR A 242 25.61 -22.05 6.97
C TYR A 242 24.87 -22.61 8.18
N PHE A 243 24.22 -23.77 8.02
CA PHE A 243 23.39 -24.35 9.09
C PHE A 243 24.21 -24.80 10.30
N SER A 244 25.42 -25.34 10.10
CA SER A 244 26.32 -25.65 11.22
C SER A 244 26.75 -24.36 11.91
N LYS A 245 27.25 -23.35 11.18
CA LYS A 245 27.64 -22.08 11.78
C LYS A 245 26.52 -21.40 12.57
N THR A 246 25.29 -21.45 12.07
CA THR A 246 24.15 -20.70 12.64
C THR A 246 23.45 -21.42 13.79
N TYR A 247 23.30 -22.75 13.70
CA TYR A 247 22.46 -23.53 14.60
C TYR A 247 23.21 -24.60 15.40
N GLU A 248 24.53 -24.72 15.25
CA GLU A 248 25.31 -25.56 16.14
C GLU A 248 25.34 -24.90 17.52
N THR A 249 24.32 -25.22 18.32
CA THR A 249 24.23 -24.93 19.75
C THR A 249 25.51 -25.43 20.40
N LYS A 250 26.17 -24.56 21.18
CA LYS A 250 27.26 -24.94 22.07
C LYS A 250 26.83 -26.19 22.83
N LYS A 251 27.37 -27.36 22.45
CA LYS A 251 27.36 -28.55 23.29
C LYS A 251 28.23 -28.22 24.51
N ASN A 252 27.62 -27.58 25.50
CA ASN A 252 28.13 -27.52 26.86
C ASN A 252 27.48 -28.66 27.64
#